data_AF-A0AAD5DL26-F1
#
_entry.id   AF-A0AAD5DL26-F1
#
_cell.length_a   1.000
_cell.length_b   1.000
_cell.length_c   1.000
_cell.angle_alpha   90.00
_cell.angle_beta   90.00
_cell.angle_gamma   90.00
#
_symmetry.space_group_name_H-M   'P 1'
#
loop_
_entity.id
_entity.type
_entity.pdbx_description
1 polymer ?
#
loop_
_entity_poly.entity_id
_entity_poly.type
_entity_poly.pdbx_seq_one_letter_code
_entity_poly.pdbx_strand_id
1 'polypeptide(L)'
;MVSAALASASVLTRPIYPEKADLYLRTARALYRWAADKPGLFAKTYDGYPEWLYGTSYYNDKLMLAAGWLFRATGNSTYLDAAHRHWLAAGGRKGHRDKWGGEVNPYISWDSLYGPAAVNLLRIAQRRGAAAVPGHREYERFVDDVAEIWRRTGKWSLEHTPYGLRYARWSKWGNLRYAANVAFTMLLRAQTLPPGSRDRIALVKFARVQVDYCMGATGRSFIVGFGRSPPRRVHHAAASCPDLPANCTWKQFETSAPNPQVLTGALVGGPAGPGDDTYTDRRDDFETNEVSIDYNAGLTAAVAGLLALEPDCCTASTLT
;
A
#
# COMPACT_ATOMS: atom_id res chain seq x y z
N MET A 1 4.73 5.04 -11.96
CA MET A 1 4.39 3.72 -11.35
C MET A 1 4.57 2.54 -12.31
N VAL A 2 4.11 2.63 -13.57
CA VAL A 2 4.17 1.51 -14.55
C VAL A 2 5.56 0.91 -14.73
N SER A 3 6.61 1.75 -14.83
CA SER A 3 8.00 1.25 -14.93
C SER A 3 8.40 0.36 -13.74
N ALA A 4 8.05 0.76 -12.51
CA ALA A 4 8.33 -0.03 -11.31
C ALA A 4 7.59 -1.38 -11.33
N ALA A 5 6.31 -1.38 -11.75
CA ALA A 5 5.49 -2.59 -11.84
C ALA A 5 6.04 -3.57 -12.89
N LEU A 6 6.45 -3.08 -14.06
CA LEU A 6 7.04 -3.93 -15.10
C LEU A 6 8.44 -4.42 -14.70
N ALA A 7 9.25 -3.58 -14.06
CA ALA A 7 10.55 -4.00 -13.55
C ALA A 7 10.41 -5.09 -12.47
N SER A 8 9.48 -4.94 -11.52
CA SER A 8 9.22 -5.97 -10.50
C SER A 8 8.64 -7.25 -11.10
N ALA A 9 7.69 -7.13 -12.04
CA ALA A 9 7.13 -8.27 -12.77
C ALA A 9 8.21 -9.01 -13.57
N SER A 10 9.17 -8.30 -14.17
CA SER A 10 10.29 -8.93 -14.87
C SER A 10 11.16 -9.77 -13.95
N VAL A 11 11.38 -9.34 -12.71
CA VAL A 11 12.14 -10.12 -11.71
C VAL A 11 11.36 -11.36 -11.31
N LEU A 12 10.06 -11.21 -11.03
CA LEU A 12 9.20 -12.31 -10.59
C LEU A 12 9.03 -13.39 -11.66
N THR A 13 8.81 -12.97 -12.91
CA THR A 13 8.44 -13.88 -13.99
C THR A 13 9.64 -14.49 -14.71
N ARG A 14 10.85 -13.94 -14.57
CA ARG A 14 12.04 -14.41 -15.32
C ARG A 14 12.31 -15.91 -15.21
N PRO A 15 12.17 -16.57 -14.04
CA PRO A 15 12.42 -18.01 -13.93
C PRO A 15 11.40 -18.88 -14.69
N ILE A 16 10.20 -18.36 -14.99
CA ILE A 16 9.07 -19.12 -15.54
C ILE A 16 8.76 -18.69 -16.99
N TYR A 17 8.84 -17.39 -17.27
CA TYR A 17 8.48 -16.76 -18.54
C TYR A 17 9.58 -15.78 -18.98
N PRO A 18 10.77 -16.26 -19.39
CA PRO A 18 11.92 -15.41 -19.68
C PRO A 18 11.65 -14.37 -20.79
N GLU A 19 10.96 -14.75 -21.86
CA GLU A 19 10.62 -13.83 -22.96
C GLU A 19 9.68 -12.70 -22.51
N LYS A 20 8.66 -13.02 -21.69
CA LYS A 20 7.78 -12.01 -21.09
C LYS A 20 8.56 -11.12 -20.12
N ALA A 21 9.46 -11.68 -19.33
CA ALA A 21 10.30 -10.92 -18.43
C ALA A 21 11.22 -9.95 -19.19
N ASP A 22 11.77 -10.36 -20.34
CA ASP A 22 12.54 -9.49 -21.22
C ASP A 22 11.69 -8.36 -21.81
N LEU A 23 10.46 -8.66 -22.25
CA LEU A 23 9.52 -7.65 -22.71
C LEU A 23 9.21 -6.64 -21.61
N TYR A 24 8.85 -7.10 -20.40
CA TYR A 24 8.57 -6.23 -19.26
C TYR A 24 9.77 -5.36 -18.90
N LEU A 25 10.99 -5.91 -18.87
CA LEU A 25 12.18 -5.15 -18.53
C LEU A 25 12.53 -4.11 -19.60
N ARG A 26 12.43 -4.45 -20.89
CA ARG A 26 12.64 -3.48 -21.98
C ARG A 26 11.66 -2.32 -21.89
N THR A 27 10.37 -2.62 -21.69
CA THR A 27 9.33 -1.61 -21.55
C THR A 27 9.52 -0.78 -20.27
N ALA A 28 9.89 -1.40 -19.15
CA ALA A 28 10.18 -0.70 -17.90
C ALA A 28 11.31 0.33 -18.06
N ARG A 29 12.38 -0.03 -18.77
CA ARG A 29 13.50 0.87 -19.06
C ARG A 29 13.09 2.04 -19.94
N ALA A 30 12.31 1.78 -21.01
CA ALA A 30 11.82 2.81 -21.90
C ALA A 30 10.93 3.83 -21.16
N LEU A 31 9.96 3.34 -20.38
CA LEU A 31 9.07 4.19 -19.59
C LEU A 31 9.81 4.99 -18.51
N TYR A 32 10.84 4.42 -17.89
CA TYR A 32 11.66 5.14 -16.92
C TYR A 32 12.44 6.28 -17.56
N ARG A 33 13.11 6.02 -18.70
CA ARG A 33 13.85 7.04 -19.43
C ARG A 33 12.94 8.19 -19.82
N TRP A 34 11.80 7.87 -20.46
CA TRP A 34 10.80 8.87 -20.82
C TRP A 34 10.34 9.71 -19.61
N ALA A 35 10.00 9.07 -18.48
CA ALA A 35 9.53 9.76 -17.29
C ALA A 35 10.63 10.61 -16.60
N ALA A 36 11.89 10.18 -16.67
CA ALA A 36 13.02 10.94 -16.15
C ALA A 36 13.36 12.16 -17.04
N ASP A 37 13.20 12.03 -18.35
CA ASP A 37 13.45 13.10 -19.33
C ASP A 37 12.29 14.12 -19.41
N LYS A 38 11.08 13.71 -18.99
CA LYS A 38 9.85 14.51 -19.01
C LYS A 38 9.19 14.52 -17.63
N PRO A 39 9.81 15.16 -16.62
CA PRO A 39 9.22 15.23 -15.28
C PRO A 39 7.92 16.02 -15.31
N GLY A 40 6.90 15.49 -14.63
CA GLY A 40 5.58 16.11 -14.58
C GLY A 40 4.61 15.30 -13.73
N LEU A 41 3.55 15.98 -13.28
CA LEU A 41 2.45 15.34 -12.58
C LEU A 41 1.42 14.91 -13.62
N PHE A 42 1.23 13.60 -13.79
CA PHE A 42 0.33 13.02 -14.80
C PHE A 42 -1.06 13.65 -14.75
N ALA A 43 -1.67 13.69 -13.56
CA ALA A 43 -3.03 14.19 -13.39
C ALA A 43 -3.21 15.66 -13.85
N LYS A 44 -2.15 16.47 -13.77
CA LYS A 44 -2.16 17.89 -14.20
C LYS A 44 -1.82 18.11 -15.67
N THR A 45 -1.27 17.09 -16.32
CA THR A 45 -0.69 17.20 -17.67
C THR A 45 -1.50 16.45 -18.72
N TYR A 46 -2.32 15.48 -18.30
CA TYR A 46 -3.23 14.77 -19.20
C TYR A 46 -4.55 15.54 -19.32
N ASP A 47 -4.78 16.12 -20.49
CA ASP A 47 -5.99 16.89 -20.77
C ASP A 47 -7.25 16.03 -20.60
N GLY A 48 -8.27 16.61 -19.95
CA GLY A 48 -9.51 15.92 -19.60
C GLY A 48 -9.41 14.88 -18.46
N TYR A 49 -8.27 14.73 -17.79
CA TYR A 49 -8.18 13.84 -16.62
C TYR A 49 -8.89 14.45 -15.39
N PRO A 50 -9.80 13.72 -14.72
CA PRO A 50 -10.41 14.20 -13.49
C PRO A 50 -9.42 14.13 -12.32
N GLU A 51 -8.72 15.24 -12.03
CA GLU A 51 -7.74 15.31 -10.92
C GLU A 51 -8.32 14.92 -9.55
N TRP A 52 -9.63 15.08 -9.34
CA TRP A 52 -10.30 14.69 -8.10
C TRP A 52 -10.41 13.16 -7.90
N LEU A 53 -10.18 12.35 -8.96
CA LEU A 53 -10.23 10.89 -8.89
C LEU A 53 -8.89 10.30 -8.41
N TYR A 54 -7.81 10.52 -9.17
CA TYR A 54 -6.44 10.19 -8.73
C TYR A 54 -5.46 11.35 -9.00
N GLY A 55 -5.54 12.41 -8.20
CA GLY A 55 -4.58 13.51 -8.22
C GLY A 55 -3.17 13.06 -7.85
N THR A 56 -2.14 13.56 -8.53
CA THR A 56 -0.75 13.18 -8.23
C THR A 56 -0.04 14.31 -7.48
N SER A 57 0.41 14.05 -6.24
CA SER A 57 1.12 15.04 -5.43
C SER A 57 2.61 15.10 -5.76
N TYR A 58 3.21 13.95 -6.06
CA TYR A 58 4.66 13.82 -6.26
C TYR A 58 4.97 12.85 -7.41
N TYR A 59 6.02 13.12 -8.18
CA TYR A 59 6.55 12.17 -9.17
C TYR A 59 7.91 11.58 -8.75
N ASN A 60 8.67 12.26 -7.88
CA ASN A 60 10.01 11.84 -7.48
C ASN A 60 10.01 10.51 -6.72
N ASP A 61 9.00 10.24 -5.89
CA ASP A 61 8.81 8.94 -5.24
C ASP A 61 8.55 7.81 -6.26
N LYS A 62 7.80 8.09 -7.33
CA LYS A 62 7.54 7.11 -8.40
C LYS A 62 8.82 6.78 -9.15
N LEU A 63 9.63 7.80 -9.44
CA LEU A 63 10.92 7.64 -10.11
C LEU A 63 11.96 6.95 -9.20
N MET A 64 11.98 7.29 -7.91
CA MET A 64 12.81 6.64 -6.90
C MET A 64 12.47 5.15 -6.79
N LEU A 65 11.19 4.81 -6.66
CA LEU A 65 10.72 3.41 -6.60
C LEU A 65 11.08 2.64 -7.88
N ALA A 66 10.85 3.23 -9.05
CA ALA A 66 11.16 2.60 -10.34
C ALA A 66 12.65 2.35 -10.51
N ALA A 67 13.49 3.31 -10.12
CA ALA A 67 14.95 3.17 -10.17
C ALA A 67 15.43 2.03 -9.26
N GLY A 68 14.93 1.93 -8.03
CA GLY A 68 15.24 0.80 -7.14
C GLY A 68 14.85 -0.56 -7.74
N TRP A 69 13.69 -0.67 -8.39
CA TRP A 69 13.29 -1.90 -9.07
C TRP A 69 14.11 -2.21 -10.32
N LEU A 70 14.47 -1.20 -11.10
CA LEU A 70 15.37 -1.36 -12.25
C LEU A 70 16.76 -1.80 -11.84
N PHE A 71 17.29 -1.31 -10.71
CA PHE A 71 18.52 -1.87 -10.15
C PHE A 71 18.34 -3.36 -9.86
N ARG A 72 17.27 -3.76 -9.16
CA ARG A 72 17.02 -5.17 -8.83
C ARG A 72 16.90 -6.07 -10.07
N ALA A 73 16.33 -5.55 -11.15
CA ALA A 73 16.15 -6.29 -12.39
C ALA A 73 17.41 -6.37 -13.28
N THR A 74 18.41 -5.49 -13.06
CA THR A 74 19.51 -5.31 -14.01
C THR A 74 20.91 -5.38 -13.40
N GLY A 75 21.04 -5.14 -12.10
CA GLY A 75 22.32 -4.95 -11.42
C GLY A 75 23.04 -3.63 -11.77
N ASN A 76 22.47 -2.78 -12.62
CA ASN A 76 23.12 -1.54 -13.04
C ASN A 76 23.04 -0.47 -11.93
N SER A 77 24.19 -0.14 -11.32
CA SER A 77 24.31 0.79 -10.20
C SER A 77 23.87 2.22 -10.51
N THR A 78 23.87 2.65 -11.78
CA THR A 78 23.39 3.98 -12.17
C THR A 78 21.94 4.24 -11.76
N TYR A 79 21.14 3.18 -11.58
CA TYR A 79 19.79 3.29 -11.04
C TYR A 79 19.76 3.59 -9.53
N LEU A 80 20.76 3.18 -8.75
CA LEU A 80 20.87 3.57 -7.34
C LEU A 80 21.22 5.06 -7.21
N ASP A 81 22.14 5.55 -8.04
CA ASP A 81 22.46 6.97 -8.11
C ASP A 81 21.23 7.78 -8.56
N ALA A 82 20.48 7.27 -9.54
CA ALA A 82 19.24 7.90 -9.98
C ALA A 82 18.17 7.91 -8.87
N ALA A 83 18.00 6.81 -8.14
CA ALA A 83 17.09 6.77 -6.98
C ALA A 83 17.46 7.84 -5.94
N HIS A 84 18.75 7.97 -5.63
CA HIS A 84 19.23 8.98 -4.69
C HIS A 84 19.08 10.40 -5.21
N ARG A 85 19.30 10.65 -6.52
CA ARG A 85 19.02 11.95 -7.13
C ARG A 85 17.55 12.35 -7.00
N HIS A 86 16.61 11.43 -7.22
CA HIS A 86 15.17 11.70 -7.04
C HIS A 86 14.81 11.97 -5.58
N TRP A 87 15.46 11.29 -4.64
CA TRP A 87 15.35 11.59 -3.21
C TRP A 87 15.84 13.01 -2.88
N LEU A 88 17.02 13.39 -3.35
CA LEU A 88 17.58 14.73 -3.14
C LEU A 88 16.76 15.83 -3.83
N ALA A 89 16.22 15.56 -5.02
CA ALA A 89 15.33 16.47 -5.74
C ALA A 89 14.02 16.73 -4.99
N ALA A 90 13.61 15.82 -4.11
CA ALA A 90 12.51 16.02 -3.17
C ALA A 90 12.93 16.70 -1.85
N GLY A 91 14.17 17.19 -1.76
CA GLY A 91 14.76 17.83 -0.57
C GLY A 91 15.35 16.84 0.46
N GLY A 92 15.55 15.58 0.06
CA GLY A 92 16.01 14.50 0.94
C GLY A 92 15.11 14.34 2.16
N ARG A 93 15.64 13.82 3.28
CA ARG A 93 14.82 13.63 4.50
C ARG A 93 14.14 14.92 4.98
N LYS A 94 14.77 16.09 4.78
CA LYS A 94 14.21 17.38 5.21
C LYS A 94 13.02 17.83 4.35
N GLY A 95 13.07 17.59 3.03
CA GLY A 95 11.99 17.98 2.13
C GLY A 95 10.73 17.11 2.25
N HIS A 96 10.82 15.97 2.93
CA HIS A 96 9.65 15.17 3.30
C HIS A 96 8.94 15.65 4.56
N ARG A 97 9.46 16.69 5.22
CA ARG A 97 8.83 17.27 6.41
C ARG A 97 7.65 18.15 6.03
N ASP A 98 6.72 18.35 6.95
CA ASP A 98 5.67 19.35 6.76
C ASP A 98 6.26 20.76 6.52
N LYS A 99 5.44 21.67 5.97
CA LYS A 99 5.85 23.04 5.60
C LYS A 99 6.38 23.89 6.77
N TRP A 100 6.24 23.41 8.00
CA TRP A 100 6.73 24.05 9.23
C TRP A 100 8.02 23.42 9.75
N GLY A 101 8.66 22.55 8.95
CA GLY A 101 9.88 21.84 9.34
C GLY A 101 9.63 20.69 10.32
N GLY A 102 8.37 20.23 10.43
CA GLY A 102 7.93 19.20 11.35
C GLY A 102 8.40 17.79 10.98
N GLU A 103 7.54 16.81 11.16
CA GLU A 103 7.87 15.39 10.95
C GLU A 103 7.73 15.00 9.48
N VAL A 104 8.27 13.83 9.10
CA VAL A 104 8.16 13.33 7.72
C VAL A 104 6.74 12.87 7.40
N ASN A 105 6.28 13.01 6.15
CA ASN A 105 4.99 12.46 5.71
C ASN A 105 4.98 10.92 5.86
N PRO A 106 4.11 10.36 6.71
CA PRO A 106 4.08 8.93 7.01
C PRO A 106 3.18 8.14 6.07
N TYR A 107 2.38 8.82 5.23
CA TYR A 107 1.34 8.16 4.45
C TYR A 107 1.91 7.34 3.31
N ILE A 108 1.29 6.17 3.09
CA ILE A 108 1.63 5.23 2.04
C ILE A 108 0.35 4.90 1.28
N SER A 109 0.34 5.22 -0.01
CA SER A 109 -0.80 5.02 -0.90
C SER A 109 -0.32 4.94 -2.35
N TRP A 110 -1.26 4.86 -3.29
CA TRP A 110 -0.97 5.02 -4.71
C TRP A 110 -0.30 6.38 -5.03
N ASP A 111 -0.53 7.41 -4.20
CA ASP A 111 0.05 8.75 -4.39
C ASP A 111 1.31 9.01 -3.55
N SER A 112 1.56 8.27 -2.46
CA SER A 112 2.78 8.45 -1.66
C SER A 112 3.55 7.15 -1.56
N LEU A 113 4.69 7.09 -2.27
CA LEU A 113 5.51 5.88 -2.42
C LEU A 113 6.91 5.99 -1.81
N TYR A 114 7.24 7.07 -1.09
CA TYR A 114 8.56 7.24 -0.48
C TYR A 114 8.88 6.13 0.54
N GLY A 115 7.91 5.70 1.36
CA GLY A 115 8.07 4.57 2.29
C GLY A 115 8.49 3.28 1.58
N PRO A 116 7.67 2.75 0.66
CA PRO A 116 8.00 1.57 -0.14
C PRO A 116 9.31 1.72 -0.93
N ALA A 117 9.60 2.91 -1.49
CA ALA A 117 10.83 3.16 -2.24
C ALA A 117 12.07 3.07 -1.33
N ALA A 118 12.04 3.72 -0.17
CA ALA A 118 13.10 3.70 0.82
C ALA A 118 13.35 2.27 1.34
N VAL A 119 12.29 1.53 1.68
CA VAL A 119 12.44 0.14 2.15
C VAL A 119 13.00 -0.78 1.05
N ASN A 120 12.62 -0.57 -0.21
CA ASN A 120 13.21 -1.31 -1.33
C ASN A 120 14.74 -1.07 -1.44
N LEU A 121 15.19 0.18 -1.24
CA LEU A 121 16.62 0.52 -1.21
C LEU A 121 17.33 -0.06 0.02
N LEU A 122 16.69 -0.09 1.20
CA LEU A 122 17.24 -0.75 2.39
C LEU A 122 17.38 -2.26 2.18
N ARG A 123 16.43 -2.90 1.50
CA ARG A 123 16.53 -4.33 1.15
C ARG A 123 17.66 -4.61 0.17
N ILE A 124 17.94 -3.67 -0.74
CA ILE A 124 19.12 -3.74 -1.63
C ILE A 124 20.40 -3.61 -0.80
N ALA A 125 20.48 -2.64 0.10
CA ALA A 125 21.62 -2.41 0.98
C ALA A 125 21.93 -3.63 1.87
N GLN A 126 20.90 -4.29 2.41
CA GLN A 126 21.07 -5.51 3.19
C GLN A 126 21.73 -6.65 2.38
N ARG A 127 21.48 -6.71 1.06
CA ARG A 127 22.03 -7.76 0.18
C ARG A 127 23.38 -7.39 -0.44
N ARG A 128 23.65 -6.10 -0.64
CA ARG A 128 24.83 -5.59 -1.38
C ARG A 128 25.82 -4.82 -0.50
N GLY A 129 25.48 -4.61 0.77
CA GLY A 129 26.21 -3.74 1.69
C GLY A 129 25.67 -2.31 1.68
N ALA A 130 25.65 -1.67 2.86
CA ALA A 130 25.14 -0.30 3.03
C ALA A 130 25.88 0.74 2.16
N ALA A 131 27.18 0.56 1.95
CA ALA A 131 28.00 1.44 1.12
C ALA A 131 27.61 1.41 -0.37
N ALA A 132 26.94 0.35 -0.84
CA ALA A 132 26.49 0.25 -2.22
C ALA A 132 25.25 1.11 -2.52
N VAL A 133 24.58 1.64 -1.50
CA VAL A 133 23.33 2.40 -1.64
C VAL A 133 23.53 3.85 -1.17
N PRO A 134 23.66 4.81 -2.09
CA PRO A 134 23.78 6.23 -1.73
C PRO A 134 22.57 6.70 -0.92
N GLY A 135 22.82 7.42 0.17
CA GLY A 135 21.76 7.90 1.08
C GLY A 135 21.22 6.86 2.06
N HIS A 136 21.82 5.67 2.18
CA HIS A 136 21.35 4.58 3.07
C HIS A 136 20.84 5.05 4.45
N ARG A 137 21.66 5.84 5.17
CA ARG A 137 21.32 6.33 6.51
C ARG A 137 20.10 7.27 6.54
N GLU A 138 19.82 7.97 5.45
CA GLU A 138 18.62 8.81 5.35
C GLU A 138 17.37 7.96 5.17
N TYR A 139 17.43 6.92 4.33
CA TYR A 139 16.31 6.00 4.13
C TYR A 139 15.98 5.23 5.40
N GLU A 140 17.00 4.80 6.13
CA GLU A 140 16.85 4.13 7.43
C GLU A 140 16.09 5.05 8.41
N ARG A 141 16.63 6.26 8.64
CA ARG A 141 15.99 7.24 9.54
C ARG A 141 14.57 7.60 9.09
N PHE A 142 14.34 7.76 7.80
CA PHE A 142 13.02 8.07 7.27
C PHE A 142 12.02 6.95 7.55
N VAL A 143 12.36 5.69 7.26
CA VAL A 143 11.44 4.57 7.51
C VAL A 143 11.20 4.37 9.01
N ASP A 144 12.23 4.55 9.83
CA ASP A 144 12.09 4.45 11.29
C ASP A 144 11.20 5.57 11.85
N ASP A 145 11.33 6.81 11.34
CA ASP A 145 10.41 7.92 11.66
C ASP A 145 8.97 7.56 11.26
N VAL A 146 8.75 7.05 10.04
CA VAL A 146 7.42 6.63 9.56
C VAL A 146 6.83 5.57 10.50
N ALA A 147 7.62 4.58 10.89
CA ALA A 147 7.19 3.53 11.81
C ALA A 147 6.85 4.06 13.21
N GLU A 148 7.60 5.05 13.70
CA GLU A 148 7.31 5.71 14.97
C GLU A 148 6.02 6.55 14.89
N ILE A 149 5.87 7.36 13.86
CA ILE A 149 4.69 8.21 13.62
C ILE A 149 3.41 7.36 13.58
N TRP A 150 3.43 6.22 12.88
CA TRP A 150 2.27 5.33 12.80
C TRP A 150 1.92 4.64 14.12
N ARG A 151 2.84 4.53 15.07
CA ARG A 151 2.62 3.89 16.37
C ARG A 151 2.13 4.85 17.47
N ARG A 152 2.03 6.16 17.21
CA ARG A 152 1.65 7.18 18.20
C ARG A 152 0.50 8.07 17.73
N THR A 153 -0.24 8.65 18.66
CA THR A 153 -1.45 9.45 18.34
C THR A 153 -1.13 10.94 18.19
N GLY A 154 -1.92 11.63 17.35
CA GLY A 154 -2.04 13.10 17.33
C GLY A 154 -1.25 13.81 16.22
N LYS A 155 -0.07 13.33 15.85
CA LYS A 155 0.65 13.89 14.68
C LYS A 155 0.14 13.31 13.38
N TRP A 156 0.23 14.11 12.32
CA TRP A 156 -0.36 13.80 11.01
C TRP A 156 -1.86 13.49 11.05
N SER A 157 -2.56 13.75 12.15
CA SER A 157 -3.94 13.27 12.40
C SER A 157 -4.06 11.74 12.37
N LEU A 158 -3.00 11.02 12.76
CA LEU A 158 -3.09 9.59 12.98
C LEU A 158 -3.65 9.30 14.37
N GLU A 159 -4.66 8.45 14.40
CA GLU A 159 -5.38 8.03 15.61
C GLU A 159 -5.57 6.52 15.63
N HIS A 160 -6.16 6.00 16.70
CA HIS A 160 -6.58 4.61 16.77
C HIS A 160 -8.02 4.48 17.23
N THR A 161 -8.70 3.46 16.73
CA THR A 161 -9.98 3.01 17.28
C THR A 161 -9.77 2.20 18.58
N PRO A 162 -10.83 1.94 19.37
CA PRO A 162 -10.75 1.06 20.54
C PRO A 162 -10.14 -0.32 20.29
N TYR A 163 -10.45 -0.97 19.15
CA TYR A 163 -9.85 -2.26 18.77
C TYR A 163 -8.50 -2.14 18.04
N GLY A 164 -7.93 -0.95 17.93
CA GLY A 164 -6.53 -0.76 17.53
C GLY A 164 -6.27 -0.55 16.03
N LEU A 165 -7.31 -0.29 15.21
CA LEU A 165 -7.10 0.18 13.84
C LEU A 165 -6.41 1.53 13.88
N ARG A 166 -5.30 1.67 13.17
CA ARG A 166 -4.63 2.94 12.93
C ARG A 166 -5.19 3.59 11.68
N TYR A 167 -5.72 4.79 11.82
CA TYR A 167 -6.41 5.48 10.73
C TYR A 167 -6.01 6.95 10.65
N ALA A 168 -6.18 7.52 9.47
CA ALA A 168 -5.97 8.94 9.24
C ALA A 168 -7.28 9.68 9.50
N ARG A 169 -7.39 10.42 10.60
CA ARG A 169 -8.65 11.10 10.98
C ARG A 169 -9.16 12.10 9.94
N TRP A 170 -8.27 12.69 9.14
CA TRP A 170 -8.67 13.56 8.03
C TRP A 170 -9.27 12.77 6.86
N SER A 171 -9.00 11.47 6.74
CA SER A 171 -9.52 10.63 5.67
C SER A 171 -10.82 9.98 6.09
N LYS A 172 -11.88 10.31 5.35
CA LYS A 172 -13.14 9.56 5.40
C LYS A 172 -13.09 8.28 4.55
N TRP A 173 -12.07 8.15 3.70
CA TRP A 173 -12.00 7.17 2.61
C TRP A 173 -10.84 6.19 2.80
N GLY A 174 -11.12 4.89 2.74
CA GLY A 174 -10.06 3.87 2.65
C GLY A 174 -9.12 3.83 3.84
N ASN A 175 -9.63 3.92 5.06
CA ASN A 175 -8.79 3.85 6.27
C ASN A 175 -8.13 2.48 6.43
N LEU A 176 -8.84 1.39 6.13
CA LEU A 176 -8.26 0.05 6.14
C LEU A 176 -7.14 -0.11 5.11
N ARG A 177 -7.26 0.54 3.94
CA ARG A 177 -6.19 0.60 2.93
C ARG A 177 -4.93 1.25 3.49
N TYR A 178 -5.05 2.39 4.16
CA TYR A 178 -3.88 3.06 4.75
C TYR A 178 -3.21 2.18 5.82
N ALA A 179 -4.01 1.57 6.70
CA ALA A 179 -3.54 0.64 7.71
C ALA A 179 -2.81 -0.57 7.10
N ALA A 180 -3.38 -1.17 6.05
CA ALA A 180 -2.80 -2.31 5.36
C ALA A 180 -1.50 -1.95 4.62
N ASN A 181 -1.44 -0.79 3.98
CA ASN A 181 -0.25 -0.30 3.28
C ASN A 181 0.92 -0.06 4.23
N VAL A 182 0.68 0.55 5.39
CA VAL A 182 1.73 0.71 6.40
C VAL A 182 2.11 -0.63 7.00
N ALA A 183 1.15 -1.54 7.28
CA ALA A 183 1.44 -2.87 7.78
C ALA A 183 2.40 -3.63 6.86
N PHE A 184 2.13 -3.62 5.55
CA PHE A 184 3.03 -4.22 4.57
C PHE A 184 4.43 -3.59 4.59
N THR A 185 4.51 -2.26 4.65
CA THR A 185 5.80 -1.54 4.67
C THR A 185 6.60 -1.85 5.95
N MET A 186 5.94 -2.00 7.10
CA MET A 186 6.57 -2.41 8.35
C MET A 186 7.11 -3.84 8.29
N LEU A 187 6.38 -4.77 7.64
CA LEU A 187 6.85 -6.13 7.41
C LEU A 187 8.08 -6.17 6.50
N LEU A 188 8.11 -5.33 5.44
CA LEU A 188 9.29 -5.18 4.60
C LEU A 188 10.48 -4.60 5.38
N ARG A 189 10.27 -3.58 6.24
CA ARG A 189 11.32 -3.04 7.11
C ARG A 189 11.82 -4.09 8.10
N ALA A 190 10.91 -4.88 8.70
CA ALA A 190 11.25 -5.97 9.62
C ALA A 190 12.19 -7.01 8.99
N GLN A 191 12.09 -7.28 7.68
CA GLN A 191 13.02 -8.16 6.96
C GLN A 191 14.45 -7.60 6.86
N THR A 192 14.62 -6.28 7.00
CA THR A 192 15.94 -5.63 6.96
C THR A 192 16.62 -5.56 8.33
N LEU A 193 15.89 -5.91 9.40
CA LEU A 193 16.38 -5.87 10.78
C LEU A 193 16.88 -7.25 11.23
N PRO A 194 17.79 -7.32 12.22
CA PRO A 194 18.25 -8.59 12.77
C PRO A 194 17.10 -9.47 13.28
N PRO A 195 17.12 -10.79 13.05
CA PRO A 195 16.19 -11.72 13.67
C PRO A 195 16.16 -11.55 15.19
N GLY A 196 14.96 -11.55 15.79
CA GLY A 196 14.78 -11.41 17.24
C GLY A 196 14.99 -9.99 17.81
N SER A 197 15.36 -8.99 16.99
CA SER A 197 15.49 -7.62 17.50
C SER A 197 14.14 -7.08 17.99
N ARG A 198 14.17 -6.27 19.06
CA ARG A 198 12.97 -5.64 19.63
C ARG A 198 12.19 -4.87 18.58
N ASP A 199 12.88 -4.14 17.70
CA ASP A 199 12.23 -3.36 16.64
C ASP A 199 11.58 -4.25 15.60
N ARG A 200 12.24 -5.34 15.17
CA ARG A 200 11.64 -6.32 14.26
C ARG A 200 10.34 -6.88 14.84
N ILE A 201 10.36 -7.31 16.11
CA ILE A 201 9.18 -7.85 16.80
C ILE A 201 8.07 -6.80 16.89
N ALA A 202 8.40 -5.55 17.22
CA ALA A 202 7.42 -4.47 17.30
C ALA A 202 6.75 -4.16 15.96
N LEU A 203 7.52 -4.15 14.87
CA LEU A 203 7.00 -3.91 13.51
C LEU A 203 6.07 -5.03 13.03
N VAL A 204 6.45 -6.29 13.28
CA VAL A 204 5.62 -7.45 12.94
C VAL A 204 4.32 -7.43 13.76
N LYS A 205 4.40 -7.21 15.08
CA LYS A 205 3.22 -7.09 15.95
C LYS A 205 2.29 -5.97 15.51
N PHE A 206 2.83 -4.81 15.16
CA PHE A 206 2.04 -3.70 14.64
C PHE A 206 1.28 -4.10 13.37
N ALA A 207 1.97 -4.70 12.40
CA ALA A 207 1.36 -5.13 11.15
C ALA A 207 0.26 -6.18 11.37
N ARG A 208 0.49 -7.14 12.27
CA ARG A 208 -0.51 -8.15 12.65
C ARG A 208 -1.79 -7.51 13.17
N VAL A 209 -1.71 -6.56 14.10
CA VAL A 209 -2.91 -5.88 14.64
C VAL A 209 -3.74 -5.26 13.51
N GLN A 210 -3.10 -4.62 12.53
CA GLN A 210 -3.82 -3.99 11.41
C GLN A 210 -4.47 -5.02 10.47
N VAL A 211 -3.78 -6.14 10.20
CA VAL A 211 -4.31 -7.23 9.36
C VAL A 211 -5.45 -7.97 10.08
N ASP A 212 -5.27 -8.33 11.35
CA ASP A 212 -6.28 -9.00 12.17
C ASP A 212 -7.54 -8.13 12.31
N TYR A 213 -7.38 -6.81 12.40
CA TYR A 213 -8.51 -5.87 12.36
C TYR A 213 -9.32 -6.00 11.08
N CYS A 214 -8.66 -6.00 9.91
CA CYS A 214 -9.31 -6.19 8.62
C CYS A 214 -10.03 -7.55 8.55
N MET A 215 -9.45 -8.58 9.16
CA MET A 215 -9.90 -9.96 9.03
C MET A 215 -11.02 -10.35 10.01
N GLY A 216 -11.11 -9.74 11.20
CA GLY A 216 -12.12 -10.17 12.16
C GLY A 216 -12.00 -9.72 13.61
N ALA A 217 -10.92 -9.04 14.02
CA ALA A 217 -10.62 -8.82 15.44
C ALA A 217 -11.69 -8.02 16.21
N THR A 218 -12.51 -7.24 15.50
CA THR A 218 -13.63 -6.47 16.07
C THR A 218 -14.92 -7.27 16.25
N GLY A 219 -14.91 -8.56 15.90
CA GLY A 219 -16.10 -9.42 15.85
C GLY A 219 -16.79 -9.46 14.48
N ARG A 220 -16.30 -8.69 13.50
CA ARG A 220 -16.69 -8.77 12.08
C ARG A 220 -15.48 -8.67 11.15
N SER A 221 -15.60 -9.24 9.96
CA SER A 221 -14.64 -9.03 8.88
C SER A 221 -14.96 -7.75 8.10
N PHE A 222 -13.93 -7.17 7.50
CA PHE A 222 -14.04 -6.10 6.50
C PHE A 222 -13.61 -6.59 5.10
N ILE A 223 -13.46 -7.91 4.93
CA ILE A 223 -13.12 -8.54 3.67
C ILE A 223 -14.37 -9.24 3.15
N VAL A 224 -14.82 -8.87 1.95
CA VAL A 224 -16.02 -9.43 1.33
C VAL A 224 -15.86 -10.95 1.17
N GLY A 225 -16.88 -11.69 1.60
CA GLY A 225 -16.91 -13.16 1.50
C GLY A 225 -15.97 -13.90 2.46
N PHE A 226 -15.37 -13.24 3.44
CA PHE A 226 -14.42 -13.84 4.37
C PHE A 226 -14.82 -13.62 5.85
N GLY A 227 -14.56 -14.61 6.70
CA GLY A 227 -14.73 -14.48 8.15
C GLY A 227 -16.17 -14.27 8.62
N ARG A 228 -16.32 -13.75 9.85
CA ARG A 228 -17.63 -13.53 10.48
C ARG A 228 -18.24 -12.22 10.01
N SER A 229 -19.52 -12.22 9.65
CA SER A 229 -20.31 -11.03 9.28
C SER A 229 -19.61 -10.07 8.30
N PRO A 230 -19.11 -10.54 7.13
CA PRO A 230 -18.44 -9.70 6.15
C PRO A 230 -19.37 -8.66 5.50
N PRO A 231 -18.82 -7.62 4.85
CA PRO A 231 -19.59 -6.71 4.00
C PRO A 231 -20.37 -7.46 2.92
N ARG A 232 -21.62 -7.07 2.70
CA ARG A 232 -22.50 -7.65 1.68
C ARG A 232 -23.04 -6.62 0.71
N ARG A 233 -22.83 -5.32 0.96
CA ARG A 233 -23.41 -4.22 0.17
C ARG A 233 -22.33 -3.24 -0.28
N VAL A 234 -21.24 -3.76 -0.83
CA VAL A 234 -20.13 -2.92 -1.30
C VAL A 234 -20.49 -2.07 -2.52
N HIS A 235 -19.90 -0.88 -2.61
CA HIS A 235 -20.05 0.06 -3.73
C HIS A 235 -19.32 -0.47 -4.98
N HIS A 236 -19.92 -1.44 -5.66
CA HIS A 236 -19.31 -2.10 -6.82
C HIS A 236 -20.37 -2.53 -7.85
N ALA A 237 -20.35 -1.90 -9.03
CA ALA A 237 -21.40 -2.03 -10.05
C ALA A 237 -21.62 -3.47 -10.51
N ALA A 238 -20.57 -4.20 -10.91
CA ALA A 238 -20.72 -5.57 -11.38
C ALA A 238 -21.19 -6.52 -10.27
N ALA A 239 -20.88 -6.22 -9.01
CA ALA A 239 -21.28 -7.07 -7.89
C ALA A 239 -22.75 -6.85 -7.49
N SER A 240 -23.28 -5.65 -7.72
CA SER A 240 -24.70 -5.34 -7.46
C SER A 240 -25.63 -5.88 -8.56
N CYS A 241 -25.11 -6.27 -9.73
CA CYS A 241 -25.92 -6.82 -10.81
C CYS A 241 -26.39 -8.27 -10.52
N PRO A 242 -27.64 -8.63 -10.88
CA PRO A 242 -28.11 -10.01 -10.81
C PRO A 242 -27.43 -10.89 -11.87
N ASP A 243 -27.68 -12.20 -11.79
CA ASP A 243 -27.25 -13.14 -12.83
C ASP A 243 -27.90 -12.82 -14.17
N LEU A 244 -27.18 -13.09 -15.25
CA LEU A 244 -27.73 -13.02 -16.60
C LEU A 244 -28.89 -14.04 -16.76
N PRO A 245 -29.95 -13.72 -17.51
CA PRO A 245 -30.10 -12.56 -18.39
C PRO A 245 -30.81 -11.35 -17.76
N ALA A 246 -30.92 -11.28 -16.43
CA ALA A 246 -31.67 -10.18 -15.80
C ALA A 246 -31.00 -8.81 -16.04
N ASN A 247 -31.82 -7.79 -16.27
CA ASN A 247 -31.31 -6.43 -16.51
C ASN A 247 -30.66 -5.84 -15.25
N CYS A 248 -29.50 -5.19 -15.44
CA CYS A 248 -28.84 -4.40 -14.41
C CYS A 248 -29.00 -2.90 -14.71
N THR A 249 -29.55 -2.16 -13.75
CA THR A 249 -29.89 -0.74 -13.86
C THR A 249 -29.58 -0.02 -12.54
N TRP A 250 -29.86 1.28 -12.44
CA TRP A 250 -29.71 2.02 -11.18
C TRP A 250 -30.54 1.46 -10.00
N LYS A 251 -31.58 0.67 -10.26
CA LYS A 251 -32.34 -0.03 -9.21
C LYS A 251 -31.46 -0.95 -8.35
N GLN A 252 -30.42 -1.56 -8.93
CA GLN A 252 -29.46 -2.40 -8.21
C GLN A 252 -28.52 -1.58 -7.30
N PHE A 253 -28.30 -0.30 -7.61
CA PHE A 253 -27.59 0.60 -6.72
C PHE A 253 -28.46 0.93 -5.48
N GLU A 254 -29.72 1.30 -5.72
CA GLU A 254 -30.67 1.82 -4.72
C GLU A 254 -31.20 0.77 -3.73
N THR A 255 -31.21 -0.52 -4.11
CA THR A 255 -31.78 -1.58 -3.26
C THR A 255 -31.07 -1.76 -1.92
N SER A 256 -31.85 -2.09 -0.88
CA SER A 256 -31.30 -2.47 0.44
C SER A 256 -30.82 -3.92 0.52
N ALA A 257 -31.10 -4.72 -0.50
CA ALA A 257 -30.64 -6.10 -0.58
C ALA A 257 -29.10 -6.19 -0.67
N PRO A 258 -28.50 -7.29 -0.18
CA PRO A 258 -27.12 -7.66 -0.50
C PRO A 258 -26.80 -7.58 -2.00
N ASN A 259 -25.53 -7.34 -2.34
CA ASN A 259 -25.01 -7.55 -3.69
C ASN A 259 -25.28 -9.01 -4.10
N PRO A 260 -25.89 -9.28 -5.27
CA PRO A 260 -26.13 -10.65 -5.74
C PRO A 260 -24.83 -11.43 -5.93
N GLN A 261 -23.77 -10.78 -6.41
CA GLN A 261 -22.46 -11.40 -6.59
C GLN A 261 -21.56 -11.10 -5.40
N VAL A 262 -20.97 -12.15 -4.82
CA VAL A 262 -19.98 -11.99 -3.75
C VAL A 262 -18.65 -11.61 -4.38
N LEU A 263 -18.19 -10.37 -4.13
CA LEU A 263 -16.89 -9.88 -4.58
C LEU A 263 -15.76 -10.37 -3.67
N THR A 264 -15.57 -11.69 -3.63
CA THR A 264 -14.68 -12.38 -2.68
C THR A 264 -13.29 -11.75 -2.61
N GLY A 265 -12.85 -11.46 -1.38
CA GLY A 265 -11.51 -10.94 -1.09
C GLY A 265 -11.39 -9.42 -1.13
N ALA A 266 -12.39 -8.68 -1.59
CA ALA A 266 -12.33 -7.22 -1.64
C ALA A 266 -12.28 -6.62 -0.22
N LEU A 267 -11.33 -5.71 0.01
CA LEU A 267 -11.24 -4.94 1.25
C LEU A 267 -12.06 -3.66 1.10
N VAL A 268 -13.02 -3.44 2.00
CA VAL A 268 -13.80 -2.19 2.03
C VAL A 268 -13.00 -1.04 2.65
N GLY A 269 -13.47 0.21 2.50
CA GLY A 269 -12.85 1.37 3.13
C GLY A 269 -12.77 1.26 4.66
N GLY A 270 -13.80 0.67 5.26
CA GLY A 270 -13.90 0.40 6.69
C GLY A 270 -14.36 1.60 7.52
N PRO A 271 -14.13 1.59 8.84
CA PRO A 271 -14.57 2.67 9.74
C PRO A 271 -14.03 4.05 9.32
N ALA A 272 -14.91 5.05 9.27
CA ALA A 272 -14.57 6.43 8.88
C ALA A 272 -14.32 7.37 10.08
N GLY A 273 -14.46 6.88 11.31
CA GLY A 273 -14.32 7.70 12.52
C GLY A 273 -13.61 6.99 13.67
N PRO A 274 -13.62 7.61 14.87
CA PRO A 274 -12.87 7.12 16.02
C PRO A 274 -13.40 5.81 16.61
N GLY A 275 -14.63 5.42 16.30
CA GLY A 275 -15.25 4.18 16.77
C GLY A 275 -15.17 3.05 15.75
N ASP A 276 -15.01 1.82 16.24
CA ASP A 276 -15.07 0.60 15.42
C ASP A 276 -16.46 0.33 14.82
N ASP A 277 -17.48 0.92 15.44
CA ASP A 277 -18.89 0.90 15.06
C ASP A 277 -19.26 1.94 13.98
N THR A 278 -18.31 2.80 13.58
CA THR A 278 -18.54 3.83 12.55
C THR A 278 -18.62 3.29 11.12
N TYR A 279 -18.67 1.97 10.94
CA TYR A 279 -18.90 1.29 9.68
C TYR A 279 -20.34 0.78 9.58
N THR A 280 -21.03 1.15 8.51
CA THR A 280 -22.36 0.60 8.15
C THR A 280 -22.29 -0.02 6.76
N ASP A 281 -22.78 -1.24 6.58
CA ASP A 281 -22.76 -1.95 5.28
C ASP A 281 -23.82 -1.37 4.33
N ARG A 282 -23.42 -0.36 3.55
CA ARG A 282 -24.29 0.46 2.71
C ARG A 282 -23.64 0.75 1.36
N ARG A 283 -24.33 0.38 0.28
CA ARG A 283 -23.83 0.55 -1.10
C ARG A 283 -23.70 2.00 -1.53
N ASP A 284 -24.55 2.87 -0.99
CA ASP A 284 -24.54 4.31 -1.24
C ASP A 284 -23.51 5.06 -0.39
N ASP A 285 -22.95 4.42 0.63
CA ASP A 285 -21.82 4.94 1.41
C ASP A 285 -20.50 4.53 0.75
N PHE A 286 -20.14 5.25 -0.31
CA PHE A 286 -18.87 5.04 -1.00
C PHE A 286 -17.65 5.31 -0.10
N GLU A 287 -17.76 6.01 1.03
CA GLU A 287 -16.58 6.32 1.85
C GLU A 287 -16.11 5.07 2.60
N THR A 288 -17.07 4.34 3.20
CA THR A 288 -16.78 3.15 4.02
C THR A 288 -16.90 1.84 3.26
N ASN A 289 -17.70 1.79 2.17
CA ASN A 289 -18.00 0.58 1.39
C ASN A 289 -17.41 0.57 -0.02
N GLU A 290 -16.62 1.58 -0.41
CA GLU A 290 -15.80 1.48 -1.63
C GLU A 290 -14.81 0.32 -1.53
N VAL A 291 -14.56 -0.28 -2.68
CA VAL A 291 -13.55 -1.31 -2.92
C VAL A 291 -12.71 -0.88 -4.11
N SER A 292 -11.39 -1.08 -4.02
CA SER A 292 -10.45 -0.69 -5.07
C SER A 292 -9.24 -1.61 -5.11
N ILE A 293 -8.59 -1.71 -6.27
CA ILE A 293 -7.34 -2.46 -6.43
C ILE A 293 -6.24 -1.99 -5.47
N ASP A 294 -6.18 -0.70 -5.16
CA ASP A 294 -5.16 -0.16 -4.25
C ASP A 294 -5.47 -0.46 -2.76
N TYR A 295 -6.74 -0.74 -2.42
CA TYR A 295 -7.13 -1.15 -1.07
C TYR A 295 -6.61 -2.56 -0.77
N ASN A 296 -6.68 -3.44 -1.77
CA ASN A 296 -6.23 -4.82 -1.65
C ASN A 296 -4.71 -4.98 -1.74
N ALA A 297 -4.00 -4.12 -2.48
CA ALA A 297 -2.57 -4.28 -2.74
C ALA A 297 -1.73 -4.41 -1.45
N GLY A 298 -1.95 -3.50 -0.50
CA GLY A 298 -1.28 -3.54 0.80
C GLY A 298 -1.68 -4.75 1.64
N LEU A 299 -2.99 -5.06 1.70
CA LEU A 299 -3.50 -6.16 2.52
C LEU A 299 -2.96 -7.52 2.06
N THR A 300 -3.07 -7.83 0.76
CA THR A 300 -2.58 -9.09 0.20
C THR A 300 -1.09 -9.27 0.47
N ALA A 301 -0.31 -8.21 0.30
CA ALA A 301 1.13 -8.25 0.54
C ALA A 301 1.48 -8.33 2.04
N ALA A 302 0.69 -7.70 2.91
CA ALA A 302 0.84 -7.79 4.37
C ALA A 302 0.53 -9.21 4.88
N VAL A 303 -0.54 -9.84 4.40
CA VAL A 303 -0.86 -11.24 4.73
C VAL A 303 0.28 -12.17 4.33
N ALA A 304 0.80 -12.03 3.11
CA ALA A 304 1.96 -12.81 2.66
C ALA A 304 3.21 -12.53 3.52
N GLY A 305 3.42 -11.28 3.93
CA GLY A 305 4.53 -10.89 4.80
C GLY A 305 4.42 -11.51 6.21
N LEU A 306 3.22 -11.57 6.78
CA LEU A 306 2.98 -12.22 8.07
C LEU A 306 3.22 -13.73 7.97
N LEU A 307 2.66 -14.40 6.96
CA LEU A 307 2.91 -15.83 6.71
C LEU A 307 4.40 -16.15 6.58
N ALA A 308 5.18 -15.24 5.97
CA ALA A 308 6.62 -15.42 5.81
C ALA A 308 7.45 -15.14 7.08
N LEU A 309 6.97 -14.27 7.98
CA LEU A 309 7.72 -13.84 9.17
C LEU A 309 7.25 -14.51 10.47
N GLU A 310 6.05 -15.06 10.47
CA GLU A 310 5.39 -15.77 11.56
C GLU A 310 4.70 -17.02 10.99
N PRO A 311 5.45 -18.04 10.54
CA PRO A 311 4.86 -19.22 9.89
C PRO A 311 3.86 -19.99 10.78
N ASP A 312 3.97 -19.86 12.09
CA ASP A 312 3.04 -20.46 13.06
C ASP A 312 1.74 -19.63 13.24
N CYS A 313 1.58 -18.50 12.55
CA CYS A 313 0.42 -17.62 12.69
C CYS A 313 -0.90 -18.24 12.25
N CYS A 314 -0.85 -19.22 11.35
CA CYS A 314 -2.00 -19.83 10.70
C CYS A 314 -2.16 -21.31 11.03
N THR A 315 -1.34 -21.88 11.92
CA THR A 315 -1.49 -23.26 12.39
C THR A 315 -2.49 -23.39 13.55
N ALA A 316 -2.93 -22.27 14.14
CA ALA A 316 -3.90 -22.24 15.24
C ALA A 316 -5.33 -21.93 14.77
N SER A 317 -5.92 -22.79 13.93
CA SER A 317 -7.39 -22.89 13.80
C SER A 317 -7.84 -24.22 13.19
N THR A 318 -7.42 -25.32 13.79
CA THR A 318 -8.32 -26.48 13.95
C THR A 318 -8.97 -26.33 15.32
N LEU A 319 -9.97 -25.46 15.41
CA LEU A 319 -10.89 -25.45 16.55
C LEU A 319 -12.04 -26.42 16.23
N THR A 320 -12.09 -27.46 17.06
CA THR A 320 -13.24 -28.34 17.33
C THR A 320 -14.51 -27.55 17.61
#